data_AF-A0A0M8PVB3-F1
#
_entry.id   AF-A0A0M8PVB3-F1
#
_cell.length_a   1.000
_cell.length_b   1.000
_cell.length_c   1.000
_cell.angle_alpha   90.00
_cell.angle_beta   90.00
_cell.angle_gamma   90.00
#
_symmetry.space_group_name_H-M   'P 1'
#
loop_
_entity.id
_entity.type
_entity.pdbx_description
1 polymer ?
#
loop_
_entity_poly.entity_id
_entity_poly.type
_entity_poly.pdbx_seq_one_letter_code
_entity_poly.pdbx_strand_id
1 'polypeptide(L)' 'MFGLNILLVAIACVTIPLVVASVMLDIFYAEKKKVRFSLRRTSMWYSCMFALSFIPSVLFMTLK' A
#
# COMPACT_ATOMS: atom_id res chain seq x y z
N MET A 1 21.34 -13.47 -4.77
CA MET A 1 20.95 -12.18 -4.15
C MET A 1 20.31 -11.19 -5.13
N PHE A 2 20.72 -11.15 -6.40
CA PHE A 2 20.22 -10.16 -7.39
C PHE A 2 18.71 -10.27 -7.69
N GLY A 3 18.18 -11.47 -7.88
CA GLY A 3 16.75 -11.67 -8.21
C GLY A 3 15.76 -11.25 -7.12
N LEU A 4 16.11 -11.41 -5.84
CA LEU A 4 15.26 -11.01 -4.71
C LEU A 4 15.21 -9.49 -4.51
N ASN A 5 16.32 -8.78 -4.78
CA ASN A 5 16.32 -7.33 -4.76
C ASN A 5 15.42 -6.75 -5.85
N ILE A 6 15.43 -7.35 -7.04
CA ILE A 6 14.52 -6.98 -8.13
C ILE A 6 13.06 -7.24 -7.74
N LEU A 7 12.77 -8.35 -7.06
CA LEU A 7 11.44 -8.66 -6.56
C LEU A 7 10.96 -7.62 -5.53
N LEU A 8 11.81 -7.25 -4.57
CA LEU A 8 11.49 -6.23 -3.55
C LEU A 8 11.25 -4.85 -4.18
N VAL A 9 12.07 -4.46 -5.16
CA VAL A 9 11.90 -3.22 -5.92
C VAL A 9 10.60 -3.25 -6.73
N ALA A 10 10.28 -4.36 -7.39
CA ALA A 10 9.04 -4.52 -8.14
C ALA A 10 7.81 -4.41 -7.22
N ILE A 11 7.85 -5.03 -6.04
CA ILE A 11 6.79 -4.92 -5.03
C ILE A 11 6.62 -3.46 -4.60
N ALA A 12 7.71 -2.78 -4.24
CA ALA A 12 7.69 -1.38 -3.84
C ALA A 12 7.07 -0.47 -4.92
N CYS A 13 7.51 -0.64 -6.18
CA CYS A 13 6.99 0.09 -7.34
C CYS A 13 5.51 -0.15 -7.61
N VAL A 14 4.95 -1.30 -7.23
CA VAL A 14 3.53 -1.63 -7.41
C VAL A 14 2.69 -1.15 -6.22
N THR A 15 3.22 -1.18 -5.00
CA THR A 15 2.50 -0.70 -3.82
C THR A 15 2.24 0.80 -3.82
N ILE A 16 3.17 1.63 -4.31
CA ILE A 16 2.97 3.09 -4.31
C ILE A 16 1.76 3.50 -5.18
N PRO A 17 1.64 3.06 -6.45
CA PRO A 17 0.45 3.32 -7.26
C PRO A 17 -0.84 2.70 -6.69
N LEU A 18 -0.76 1.49 -6.10
CA LEU A 18 -1.92 0.84 -5.48
C LEU A 18 -2.47 1.63 -4.30
N VAL A 19 -1.59 2.18 -3.47
CA VAL A 19 -1.97 3.06 -2.37
C VAL A 19 -2.67 4.29 -2.90
N VAL A 20 -2.08 4.97 -3.90
CA VAL A 20 -2.70 6.15 -4.52
C VAL A 20 -4.06 5.80 -5.14
N ALA A 21 -4.16 4.68 -5.85
CA ALA A 21 -5.41 4.19 -6.43
C ALA A 21 -6.47 3.91 -5.35
N SER A 22 -6.10 3.31 -4.22
CA SER A 22 -7.02 3.05 -3.11
C SER A 22 -7.56 4.35 -2.50
N VAL A 23 -6.71 5.37 -2.33
CA VAL A 23 -7.11 6.69 -1.83
C VAL A 23 -8.05 7.37 -2.84
N MET A 24 -7.70 7.36 -4.12
CA MET A 24 -8.51 7.98 -5.17
C MET A 24 -9.87 7.29 -5.30
N LEU A 25 -9.93 5.96 -5.27
CA LEU A 25 -11.19 5.22 -5.29
C LEU A 25 -12.08 5.58 -4.09
N ASP A 26 -11.50 5.76 -2.91
CA ASP A 26 -12.25 6.12 -1.70
C ASP A 26 -12.78 7.57 -1.78
N ILE A 27 -12.02 8.48 -2.41
CA ILE A 27 -12.44 9.86 -2.71
C ILE A 27 -13.58 9.86 -3.74
N PHE A 28 -13.39 9.19 -4.89
CA PHE A 28 -14.40 9.11 -5.95
C PHE A 28 -15.67 8.41 -5.47
N TYR A 29 -15.55 7.38 -4.62
CA TYR A 29 -16.68 6.72 -4.00
C TYR A 29 -17.44 7.66 -3.06
N ALA A 30 -16.72 8.40 -2.21
CA ALA A 30 -17.30 9.38 -1.30
C ALA A 30 -18.05 10.49 -2.06
N GLU A 31 -17.46 10.99 -3.14
CA GLU A 31 -18.04 12.00 -4.02
C GLU A 31 -19.31 11.47 -4.70
N LYS A 32 -19.24 10.30 -5.35
CA LYS A 32 -20.35 9.73 -6.13
C LYS A 32 -21.54 9.31 -5.26
N LYS A 33 -21.28 8.90 -4.02
CA LYS A 33 -22.31 8.47 -3.05
C LYS A 33 -22.72 9.61 -2.08
N LYS A 34 -22.15 10.82 -2.20
CA LYS A 34 -22.34 11.95 -1.28
C LYS A 34 -22.15 11.59 0.21
N VAL A 35 -21.25 10.65 0.51
CA VAL A 35 -20.91 10.25 1.88
C VAL A 35 -19.63 10.95 2.32
N ARG A 36 -19.50 11.22 3.62
CA ARG A 36 -18.27 11.83 4.15
C ARG A 36 -17.08 10.91 3.88
N PHE A 37 -16.03 11.47 3.30
CA PHE A 37 -14.75 10.80 3.18
C PHE A 37 -14.24 10.43 4.58
N SER A 38 -13.99 9.14 4.81
CA SER A 38 -13.50 8.65 6.09
C SER A 38 -11.99 8.50 6.04
N LEU A 39 -11.29 9.51 6.54
CA LEU A 39 -9.84 9.47 6.75
C LEU A 39 -9.40 8.20 7.48
N ARG A 40 -10.22 7.71 8.43
CA ARG A 40 -9.93 6.49 9.20
C ARG A 40 -9.94 5.22 8.34
N ARG A 41 -10.85 5.15 7.35
CA ARG A 41 -10.89 4.01 6.41
C ARG A 41 -9.69 4.05 5.48
N THR A 42 -9.38 5.23 4.94
CA THR A 42 -8.25 5.41 4.03
C THR A 42 -6.91 5.19 4.74
N SER A 43 -6.74 5.66 5.99
CA SER A 43 -5.53 5.43 6.78
C SER A 43 -5.34 3.94 7.11
N MET A 44 -6.42 3.20 7.30
CA MET A 44 -6.38 1.76 7.52
C MET A 44 -5.93 1.01 6.25
N TRP A 45 -6.44 1.40 5.09
CA TRP A 45 -5.97 0.87 3.79
C TRP A 45 -4.49 1.16 3.55
N TYR A 46 -4.06 2.40 3.83
CA TYR A 46 -2.64 2.79 3.74
C TYR A 46 -1.76 1.93 4.65
N SER A 47 -2.15 1.80 5.92
CA SER A 47 -1.39 1.04 6.91
C SER A 47 -1.29 -0.45 6.54
N CYS A 48 -2.36 -1.05 6.01
CA CYS A 48 -2.35 -2.42 5.51
C CYS A 48 -1.38 -2.60 4.34
N MET A 49 -1.44 -1.73 3.34
CA MET A 49 -0.57 -1.81 2.15
C MET A 49 0.91 -1.58 2.53
N PHE A 50 1.17 -0.65 3.44
CA PHE A 50 2.50 -0.42 4.00
C PHE A 50 3.01 -1.66 4.75
N ALA A 51 2.20 -2.23 5.65
CA ALA A 51 2.58 -3.44 6.38
C ALA A 51 2.88 -4.62 5.44
N LEU A 52 2.03 -4.85 4.43
CA LEU A 52 2.21 -5.95 3.47
C LEU A 52 3.48 -5.81 2.62
N SER A 53 3.91 -4.59 2.30
CA SER A 53 5.14 -4.34 1.53
C SER A 53 6.38 -4.31 2.41
N PHE A 54 6.28 -3.69 3.58
CA PHE A 54 7.42 -3.41 4.45
C PHE A 54 7.80 -4.60 5.33
N ILE A 55 6.83 -5.31 5.91
CA ILE A 55 7.10 -6.42 6.84
C ILE A 55 7.91 -7.56 6.18
N PRO A 56 7.58 -8.04 4.96
CA PRO A 56 8.40 -9.07 4.31
C PRO A 56 9.83 -8.60 4.03
N SER A 57 9.99 -7.32 3.67
CA SER A 57 11.29 -6.70 3.42
C SER A 57 12.16 -6.69 4.68
N VAL A 58 11.59 -6.27 5.81
CA VAL A 58 12.30 -6.21 7.10
C VAL A 58 12.60 -7.60 7.65
N LEU A 59 11.63 -8.53 7.61
CA LEU A 59 11.83 -9.92 8.02
C LEU A 59 12.98 -10.55 7.23
N PHE A 60 13.03 -10.31 5.92
CA PHE A 60 14.10 -10.82 5.07
C PHE A 60 15.46 -10.20 5.41
N MET A 61 15.54 -8.90 5.71
CA MET A 61 16.80 -8.27 6.12
C MET A 61 17.29 -8.75 7.50
N THR A 62 16.37 -9.13 8.39
CA THR A 62 16.68 -9.46 9.79
C THR A 62 16.97 -10.95 10.00
N LEU A 63 16.31 -11.84 9.26
CA LEU A 63 16.48 -13.31 9.34
C LEU A 63 17.60 -13.85 8.43
N LYS A 64 18.40 -12.96 7.86
CA LYS A 64 19.49 -13.26 6.94
C LYS A 64 20.81 -12.82 7.52
#